data_AF-A0A7C7XEW7-F1
#
_entry.id   AF-A0A7C7XEW7-F1
#
_cell.length_a   1.000
_cell.length_b   1.000
_cell.length_c   1.000
_cell.angle_alpha   90.00
_cell.angle_beta   90.00
_cell.angle_gamma   90.00
#
_symmetry.space_group_name_H-M   'P 1'
#
loop_
_entity.id
_entity.type
_entity.pdbx_description
1 polymer ?
#
loop_
_entity_poly.entity_id
_entity_poly.type
_entity_poly.pdbx_seq_one_letter_code
_entity_poly.pdbx_strand_id
1 'polypeptide(L)' 'MSTKPEQPTGGVQSQGKSVPPSLLNSPPQVINIGLASFADELTKQGTPVVHVDWSPPAHGDVELANLLAKLSD' A
#
# COMPACT_ATOMS: atom_id res chain seq x y z
N MET A 1 -19.22 -48.51 43.11
CA MET A 1 -19.83 -47.32 42.46
C MET A 1 -18.77 -46.23 42.38
N SER A 2 -18.58 -45.68 41.17
CA SER A 2 -17.98 -44.37 40.86
C SER A 2 -16.55 -44.06 41.32
N THR A 3 -15.59 -44.15 40.39
CA THR A 3 -14.65 -43.04 40.12
C THR A 3 -14.37 -42.97 38.61
N LYS A 4 -14.38 -41.73 38.11
CA LYS A 4 -14.43 -41.27 36.70
C LYS A 4 -13.06 -41.42 36.01
N PRO A 5 -12.98 -41.86 34.73
CA PRO A 5 -11.74 -41.77 33.98
C PRO A 5 -11.40 -40.31 33.70
N GLU A 6 -10.11 -40.00 33.86
CA GLU A 6 -9.53 -38.68 33.68
C GLU A 6 -9.94 -38.01 32.38
N GLN A 7 -10.17 -36.70 32.51
CA GLN A 7 -10.50 -35.79 31.44
C GLN A 7 -9.31 -35.67 30.50
N PRO A 8 -9.44 -35.90 29.17
CA PRO A 8 -8.53 -35.24 28.26
C PRO A 8 -8.92 -33.76 28.33
N THR A 9 -8.09 -32.97 29.03
CA THR A 9 -8.05 -31.53 28.84
C THR A 9 -7.69 -31.29 27.39
N GLY A 10 -8.71 -31.24 26.53
CA GLY A 10 -8.65 -30.66 25.22
C GLY A 10 -8.28 -29.20 25.42
N GLY A 11 -6.98 -28.93 25.47
CA GLY A 11 -6.47 -27.60 25.25
C GLY A 11 -6.94 -27.22 23.87
N VAL A 12 -7.97 -26.36 23.81
CA VAL A 12 -8.24 -25.56 22.63
C VAL A 12 -6.96 -24.76 22.44
N GLN A 13 -6.07 -25.27 21.59
CA GLN A 13 -4.97 -24.49 21.06
C GLN A 13 -5.67 -23.40 20.28
N SER A 14 -5.88 -22.24 20.91
CA SER A 14 -6.28 -21.04 20.21
C SER A 14 -5.20 -20.86 19.17
N GLN A 15 -5.50 -21.18 17.91
CA GLN A 15 -4.57 -20.94 16.83
C GLN A 15 -4.22 -19.47 16.93
N GLY A 16 -2.99 -19.21 17.38
CA GLY A 16 -2.48 -17.86 17.53
C GLY A 16 -2.63 -17.23 16.16
N LYS A 17 -3.47 -16.20 16.06
CA LYS A 17 -3.57 -15.39 14.84
C LYS A 17 -2.14 -15.01 14.47
N SER A 18 -1.58 -15.62 13.43
CA SER A 18 -0.24 -15.30 12.97
C SER A 18 -0.27 -13.82 12.60
N VAL A 19 0.49 -13.00 13.33
CA VAL A 19 0.62 -11.59 12.99
C VAL A 19 1.23 -11.54 11.59
N PRO A 20 0.53 -11.00 10.58
CA PRO A 20 1.09 -10.92 9.24
C PRO A 20 2.37 -10.08 9.31
N PRO A 21 3.40 -10.43 8.54
CA PRO A 21 4.66 -9.71 8.55
C PRO A 21 4.40 -8.23 8.24
N SER A 22 5.12 -7.36 8.95
CA SER A 22 5.04 -5.91 8.76
C SER A 22 5.34 -5.56 7.30
N LEU A 23 4.42 -4.80 6.68
CA LEU A 23 4.57 -4.34 5.29
C LEU A 23 5.73 -3.34 5.14
N LEU A 24 5.97 -2.53 6.16
CA LEU A 24 7.06 -1.55 6.22
C LEU A 24 7.93 -1.85 7.42
N ASN A 25 9.22 -2.09 7.17
CA ASN A 25 10.24 -2.32 8.20
C ASN A 25 11.10 -1.06 8.45
N SER A 26 10.77 0.04 7.78
CA SER A 26 11.44 1.34 7.87
C SER A 26 10.47 2.45 7.46
N PRO A 27 10.75 3.72 7.76
CA PRO A 27 9.97 4.83 7.25
C PRO A 27 9.86 4.77 5.72
N PRO A 28 8.69 5.03 5.13
CA PRO A 28 8.49 4.95 3.69
C PRO A 28 9.26 6.04 2.96
N GLN A 29 9.75 5.71 1.76
CA GLN A 29 10.24 6.71 0.81
C GLN A 29 9.07 7.17 -0.06
N VAL A 30 8.88 8.47 -0.19
CA VAL A 30 7.70 9.03 -0.85
C VAL A 30 8.06 9.62 -2.22
N ILE A 31 7.30 9.20 -3.24
CA ILE A 31 7.31 9.80 -4.58
C ILE A 31 5.90 10.34 -4.82
N ASN A 32 5.76 11.65 -4.94
CA ASN A 32 4.50 12.32 -5.22
C ASN A 32 4.31 12.52 -6.73
N ILE A 33 3.19 12.04 -7.27
CA ILE A 33 2.81 12.23 -8.67
C ILE A 33 1.44 12.94 -8.69
N GLY A 34 1.31 13.97 -9.51
CA GLY A 34 0.07 14.75 -9.60
C GLY A 34 0.17 16.09 -8.87
N LEU A 35 -0.67 16.31 -7.87
CA LEU A 35 -0.77 17.64 -7.23
C LEU A 35 0.47 17.98 -6.40
N ALA A 36 1.13 19.09 -6.76
CA ALA A 36 2.31 19.59 -6.05
C ALA A 36 2.03 19.91 -4.57
N SER A 37 0.80 20.34 -4.23
CA SER A 37 0.41 20.69 -2.87
C SER A 37 0.56 19.55 -1.85
N PHE A 38 0.49 18.29 -2.29
CA PHE A 38 0.73 17.15 -1.43
C PHE A 38 2.23 16.97 -1.10
N ALA A 39 3.11 17.20 -2.06
CA ALA A 39 4.55 17.23 -1.80
C ALA A 39 4.94 18.39 -0.87
N ASP A 40 4.33 19.56 -1.06
CA ASP A 40 4.56 20.73 -0.21
C ASP A 40 4.19 20.45 1.25
N GLU A 41 3.04 19.82 1.47
CA GLU A 41 2.56 19.49 2.82
C GLU A 41 3.47 18.45 3.50
N LEU A 42 3.90 17.41 2.78
CA LEU A 42 4.86 16.43 3.29
C LEU A 42 6.21 17.06 3.65
N THR A 43 6.67 17.99 2.82
CA THR A 43 7.93 18.72 3.05
C THR A 43 7.83 19.58 4.31
N LYS A 44 6.71 20.28 4.53
CA LYS A 44 6.48 21.07 5.76
C LYS A 44 6.50 20.21 7.03
N GLN A 45 6.05 18.96 6.93
CA GLN A 45 6.08 17.99 8.02
C GLN A 45 7.45 17.32 8.20
N GLY A 46 8.45 17.70 7.40
CA GLY A 46 9.80 17.15 7.46
C GLY A 46 9.94 15.75 6.83
N THR A 47 8.97 15.33 6.03
CA THR A 47 9.02 14.04 5.32
C THR A 47 9.80 14.19 4.01
N PRO A 48 10.86 13.40 3.77
CA PRO A 48 11.56 13.39 2.49
C PRO A 48 10.62 12.93 1.37
N VAL A 49 10.43 13.76 0.35
CA VAL A 49 9.57 13.47 -0.79
C VAL A 49 10.24 13.93 -2.09
N VAL A 50 10.11 13.11 -3.13
CA VAL A 50 10.43 13.50 -4.51
C VAL A 50 9.14 13.75 -5.26
N HIS A 51 8.97 14.94 -5.82
CA HIS A 51 7.82 15.23 -6.68
C HIS A 51 8.18 15.01 -8.15
N VAL A 52 7.35 14.25 -8.85
CA VAL A 52 7.41 14.08 -10.29
C VAL A 52 6.41 15.02 -10.94
N ASP A 53 6.91 15.96 -11.72
CA ASP A 53 6.10 16.79 -12.62
C ASP A 53 5.63 15.92 -13.80
N TRP A 54 4.41 15.41 -13.69
CA TRP A 54 3.84 14.47 -14.65
C TRP A 54 2.49 14.98 -15.16
N SER A 55 2.30 14.84 -16.46
CA SER A 55 1.02 15.07 -17.13
C SER A 55 0.61 13.84 -17.94
N PRO A 56 -0.69 13.50 -17.99
CA PRO A 56 -1.17 12.42 -18.85
C PRO A 56 -0.86 12.70 -20.32
N PRO A 57 -0.63 11.65 -21.15
CA PRO A 57 -0.49 11.80 -22.59
C PRO A 57 -1.66 12.59 -23.18
N ALA A 58 -1.39 13.37 -24.23
CA ALA A 58 -2.38 14.23 -24.85
C ALA A 58 -3.06 15.23 -23.89
N HIS A 59 -2.47 15.50 -22.71
CA HIS A 59 -3.04 16.35 -21.67
C HIS A 59 -4.46 15.93 -21.23
N GLY A 60 -4.79 14.64 -21.37
CA GLY A 60 -6.12 14.11 -21.04
C GLY A 60 -7.16 14.18 -22.17
N ASP A 61 -6.79 14.64 -23.37
CA ASP A 61 -7.62 14.51 -24.56
C ASP A 61 -7.61 13.05 -25.04
N VAL A 62 -8.77 12.41 -24.92
CA VAL A 62 -8.95 10.99 -25.26
C VAL A 62 -8.77 10.74 -26.76
N GLU A 63 -9.21 11.65 -27.62
CA GLU A 63 -9.09 11.47 -29.08
C GLU A 63 -7.62 11.58 -29.50
N LEU A 64 -6.91 12.59 -28.99
CA LEU A 64 -5.49 12.77 -29.26
C LEU A 64 -4.65 11.65 -28.62
N ALA A 65 -4.99 11.17 -27.43
CA ALA A 65 -4.33 10.02 -26.82
C ALA A 65 -4.45 8.77 -27.71
N ASN A 66 -5.65 8.51 -28.24
CA ASN A 66 -5.90 7.40 -29.16
C ASN A 66 -5.14 7.55 -30.48
N LEU A 67 -4.94 8.77 -30.96
CA LEU A 67 -4.12 9.02 -32.15
C LEU A 67 -2.63 8.77 -31.89
N LEU A 68 -2.10 9.27 -30.77
CA LEU A 68 -0.71 9.08 -30.38
C LEU A 68 -0.37 7.60 -30.14
N ALA A 69 -1.31 6.84 -29.56
CA ALA A 69 -1.15 5.40 -29.33
C ALA A 69 -0.85 4.62 -30.62
N LYS A 70 -1.39 5.05 -31.78
CA LYS A 70 -1.15 4.42 -33.08
C LYS A 70 0.27 4.63 -33.64
N LEU A 71 1.02 5.59 -33.10
CA LEU A 71 2.40 5.90 -33.51
C LEU A 71 3.46 5.20 -32.65
N SER A 72 3.02 4.47 -31.62
CA SER A 72 3.91 3.88 -30.61
C SER A 72 4.21 2.39 -30.87
N ASP A 73 3.81 1.89 -32.05
CA ASP A 73 4.09 0.54 -32.59
C ASP A 73 5.21 0.56 -33.65
#